data_AF-A0A357D8R4-F1
#
_entry.id   AF-A0A357D8R4-F1
#
_cell.length_a   1.000
_cell.length_b   1.000
_cell.length_c   1.000
_cell.angle_alpha   90.00
_cell.angle_beta   90.00
_cell.angle_gamma   90.00
#
_symmetry.space_group_name_H-M   'P 1'
#
loop_
_entity.id
_entity.type
_entity.pdbx_description
1 polymer ?
#
loop_
_entity_poly.entity_id
_entity_poly.type
_entity_poly.pdbx_seq_one_letter_code
_entity_poly.pdbx_strand_id
1 'polypeptide(L)'
;AALPTINHLAEQGAKVILVSHFGRPKGVDAQFRMDKIAQRLRDLSGRKVIKVDDCIGEEPQTAAATMGEGDILLLENVRFYKQETGNDPEFARQLASVADLYVNDAFGTAHRAHASTAGVTAYLQPAAAGFLIEKELRIMGKAISNPEKPFVAILGGAKVADKLGVITNLLNKVDTLIIGGGMAYTFLKAEGLEIGKSLVDLEKIDFAREMITQAEAKGVKLLLPVDVVITDDFKNPTMHKTVAADAIPADLQGVDIGPETIRQFTQAVKAAKTVVWNGPMGVFENPDFAVGTNAIAQAMAEADATTIVGGGDSAAAVEQLGYAAQMSHVSTGGGASLEFLEGKELPGVAALTDKE
;
A
#
# COMPACT_ATOMS: atom_id res chain seq x y z
N ALA A 1 -8.51 2.21 -12.04
CA ALA A 1 -8.95 1.76 -10.71
C ALA A 1 -10.35 2.29 -10.35
N ALA A 2 -10.61 3.61 -10.36
CA ALA A 2 -11.91 4.18 -9.94
C ALA A 2 -13.06 4.10 -10.98
N LEU A 3 -12.77 3.86 -12.26
CA LEU A 3 -13.80 3.84 -13.32
C LEU A 3 -14.98 2.88 -13.07
N PRO A 4 -14.81 1.65 -12.53
CA PRO A 4 -15.94 0.76 -12.27
C PRO A 4 -17.00 1.39 -11.37
N THR A 5 -16.59 2.04 -10.28
CA THR A 5 -17.51 2.71 -9.34
C THR A 5 -18.17 3.91 -10.01
N ILE A 6 -17.39 4.75 -10.69
CA ILE A 6 -17.89 5.95 -11.38
C ILE A 6 -18.92 5.59 -12.45
N ASN A 7 -18.59 4.61 -13.29
CA ASN A 7 -19.46 4.19 -14.39
C ASN A 7 -20.75 3.57 -13.88
N HIS A 8 -20.67 2.71 -12.85
CA HIS A 8 -21.85 2.11 -12.26
C HIS A 8 -22.80 3.17 -11.70
N LEU A 9 -22.30 4.13 -10.92
CA LEU A 9 -23.12 5.22 -10.38
C LEU A 9 -23.77 6.03 -11.51
N ALA A 10 -22.99 6.40 -12.52
CA ALA A 10 -23.49 7.17 -13.66
C ALA A 10 -24.50 6.40 -14.52
N GLU A 11 -24.35 5.09 -14.67
CA GLU A 11 -25.30 4.20 -15.38
C GLU A 11 -26.61 4.01 -14.61
N GLN A 12 -26.57 4.08 -13.28
CA GLN A 12 -27.76 4.09 -12.43
C GLN A 12 -28.44 5.46 -12.36
N GLY A 13 -28.00 6.44 -13.17
CA GLY A 13 -28.60 7.78 -13.24
C GLY A 13 -28.13 8.74 -12.14
N ALA A 14 -27.14 8.37 -11.32
CA ALA A 14 -26.62 9.29 -10.30
C ALA A 14 -25.91 10.49 -10.93
N LYS A 15 -25.98 11.64 -10.24
CA LYS A 15 -25.13 12.81 -10.52
C LYS A 15 -23.81 12.61 -9.77
N VAL A 16 -22.75 12.25 -10.48
CA VAL A 16 -21.51 11.78 -9.84
C VAL A 16 -20.58 12.96 -9.54
N ILE A 17 -20.45 13.32 -8.27
CA ILE A 17 -19.51 14.36 -7.82
C ILE A 17 -18.28 13.68 -7.23
N LEU A 18 -17.13 13.93 -7.84
CA LEU A 18 -15.84 13.35 -7.49
C LEU A 18 -15.02 14.34 -6.68
N VAL A 19 -14.49 13.86 -5.58
CA VAL A 19 -13.50 14.57 -4.76
C VAL A 19 -12.22 13.76 -4.69
N SER A 20 -11.08 14.43 -4.73
CA SER A 20 -9.78 13.77 -4.60
C SER A 20 -8.72 14.74 -4.12
N HIS A 21 -7.58 14.20 -3.74
CA HIS A 21 -6.39 14.98 -3.47
C HIS A 21 -5.32 14.70 -4.53
N PHE A 22 -4.46 15.68 -4.79
CA PHE A 22 -3.30 15.49 -5.66
C PHE A 22 -2.06 16.10 -5.01
N GLY A 23 -1.03 15.28 -4.81
CA GLY A 23 0.20 15.69 -4.14
C GLY A 23 0.04 16.09 -2.67
N ARG A 24 0.93 16.98 -2.23
CA ARG A 24 0.99 17.54 -0.86
C ARG A 24 1.16 19.06 -0.90
N PRO A 25 0.20 19.79 -1.49
CA PRO A 25 0.27 21.25 -1.56
C PRO A 25 0.26 21.89 -0.16
N LYS A 26 0.85 23.08 -0.03
CA LYS A 26 0.79 23.93 1.19
C LYS A 26 -0.24 25.07 1.07
N GLY A 27 -1.12 24.97 0.07
CA GLY A 27 -2.05 25.98 -0.40
C GLY A 27 -2.33 25.78 -1.88
N VAL A 28 -3.05 26.70 -2.51
CA VAL A 28 -3.35 26.59 -3.95
C VAL A 28 -2.04 26.61 -4.76
N ASP A 29 -1.86 25.58 -5.59
CA ASP A 29 -0.67 25.38 -6.42
C ASP A 29 -1.09 24.86 -7.80
N ALA A 30 -0.69 25.57 -8.87
CA ALA A 30 -1.01 25.23 -10.24
C ALA A 30 -0.53 23.82 -10.64
N GLN A 31 0.57 23.33 -10.06
CA GLN A 31 1.08 21.99 -10.34
C GLN A 31 0.12 20.89 -9.87
N PHE A 32 -0.61 21.16 -8.79
CA PHE A 32 -1.48 20.20 -8.13
C PHE A 32 -2.97 20.43 -8.40
N ARG A 33 -3.31 21.22 -9.41
CA ARG A 33 -4.68 21.39 -9.91
C ARG A 33 -5.21 20.10 -10.54
N MET A 34 -6.52 19.90 -10.48
CA MET A 34 -7.18 18.70 -10.99
C MET A 34 -7.37 18.67 -12.52
N ASP A 35 -6.93 19.69 -13.27
CA ASP A 35 -7.19 19.81 -14.72
C ASP A 35 -6.67 18.62 -15.53
N LYS A 36 -5.46 18.15 -15.23
CA LYS A 36 -4.86 16.99 -15.90
C LYS A 36 -5.61 15.69 -15.59
N ILE A 37 -6.10 15.56 -14.36
CA ILE A 37 -6.91 14.42 -13.92
C ILE A 37 -8.27 14.47 -14.62
N ALA A 38 -8.92 15.64 -14.69
CA ALA A 38 -10.18 15.84 -15.38
C ALA A 38 -10.07 15.43 -16.86
N GLN A 39 -9.03 15.90 -17.55
CA GLN A 39 -8.80 15.55 -18.95
C GLN A 39 -8.64 14.04 -19.12
N ARG A 40 -7.78 13.41 -18.30
CA ARG A 40 -7.58 11.96 -18.40
C ARG A 40 -8.85 11.17 -18.07
N LEU A 41 -9.66 11.65 -17.13
CA LEU A 41 -10.94 11.03 -16.79
C LEU A 41 -11.93 11.12 -17.96
N ARG A 42 -11.98 12.25 -18.69
CA ARG A 42 -12.79 12.36 -19.92
C ARG A 42 -12.36 11.32 -20.96
N ASP A 43 -11.06 11.24 -21.22
CA ASP A 43 -10.49 10.33 -22.22
C ASP A 43 -10.82 8.86 -21.89
N LEU A 44 -10.79 8.50 -20.61
CA LEU A 44 -10.99 7.12 -20.15
C LEU A 44 -12.46 6.74 -19.95
N SER A 45 -13.31 7.67 -19.48
CA SER A 45 -14.73 7.39 -19.21
C SER A 45 -15.60 7.49 -20.47
N GLY A 46 -15.16 8.23 -21.49
CA GLY A 46 -15.99 8.57 -22.65
C GLY A 46 -17.19 9.46 -22.31
N ARG A 47 -17.22 10.04 -21.10
CA ARG A 47 -18.32 10.87 -20.57
C ARG A 47 -17.90 12.32 -20.49
N LYS A 48 -18.91 13.21 -20.45
CA LYS A 48 -18.70 14.61 -20.12
C LYS A 48 -18.27 14.71 -18.65
N VAL A 49 -17.10 15.30 -18.42
CA VAL A 49 -16.59 15.62 -17.08
C VAL A 49 -16.46 17.12 -16.95
N ILE A 50 -17.31 17.71 -16.11
CA ILE A 50 -17.21 19.10 -15.68
C ILE A 50 -16.15 19.16 -14.58
N LYS A 51 -15.30 20.19 -14.59
CA LYS A 51 -14.34 20.46 -13.52
C LYS A 51 -14.54 21.89 -13.06
N VAL A 52 -14.45 22.11 -11.76
CA VAL A 52 -14.53 23.43 -11.11
C VAL A 52 -13.20 23.76 -10.42
N ASP A 53 -12.92 25.05 -10.23
CA ASP A 53 -11.65 25.55 -9.68
C ASP A 53 -11.62 25.64 -8.15
N ASP A 54 -12.70 25.22 -7.49
CA ASP A 54 -12.85 25.08 -6.05
C ASP A 54 -13.53 23.75 -5.66
N CYS A 55 -13.50 23.37 -4.39
CA CYS A 55 -14.24 22.22 -3.84
C CYS A 55 -15.34 22.61 -2.86
N ILE A 56 -15.42 23.87 -2.47
CA ILE A 56 -16.49 24.43 -1.63
C ILE A 56 -16.98 25.77 -2.21
N GLY A 57 -18.11 26.27 -1.71
CA GLY A 57 -18.66 27.57 -2.11
C GLY A 57 -19.57 27.54 -3.33
N GLU A 58 -19.81 28.72 -3.92
CA GLU A 58 -20.86 28.92 -4.93
C GLU A 58 -20.59 28.18 -6.26
N GLU A 59 -19.32 28.06 -6.67
CA GLU A 59 -18.97 27.45 -7.95
C GLU A 59 -19.30 25.94 -7.98
N PRO A 60 -18.83 25.11 -7.01
CA PRO A 60 -19.26 23.72 -6.90
C PRO A 60 -20.76 23.53 -6.77
N GLN A 61 -21.43 24.39 -5.98
CA GLN A 61 -22.89 24.32 -5.78
C GLN A 61 -23.66 24.59 -7.07
N THR A 62 -23.25 25.61 -7.82
CA THR A 62 -23.85 25.94 -9.12
C THR A 62 -23.61 24.83 -10.14
N ALA A 63 -22.38 24.30 -10.20
CA ALA A 63 -22.06 23.19 -11.08
C ALA A 63 -22.92 21.95 -10.77
N ALA A 64 -23.01 21.57 -9.49
CA ALA A 64 -23.82 20.44 -9.03
C ALA A 64 -25.31 20.61 -9.36
N ALA A 65 -25.87 21.81 -9.15
CA ALA A 65 -27.27 22.11 -9.44
C ALA A 65 -27.62 21.99 -10.95
N THR A 66 -26.65 22.20 -11.84
CA THR A 66 -26.84 22.12 -13.29
C THR A 66 -26.58 20.73 -13.89
N MET A 67 -26.15 19.75 -13.08
CA MET A 67 -25.88 18.39 -13.55
C MET A 67 -27.16 17.67 -13.98
N GLY A 68 -27.10 17.00 -15.12
CA GLY A 68 -28.04 15.97 -15.54
C GLY A 68 -27.70 14.60 -14.93
N GLU A 69 -28.64 13.65 -15.03
CA GLU A 69 -28.39 12.27 -14.61
C GLU A 69 -27.23 11.65 -15.40
N GLY A 70 -26.31 10.97 -14.70
CA GLY A 70 -25.12 10.37 -15.31
C GLY A 70 -23.99 11.33 -15.67
N ASP A 71 -24.15 12.63 -15.40
CA ASP A 71 -23.06 13.61 -15.52
C ASP A 71 -22.01 13.39 -14.42
N ILE A 72 -20.78 13.79 -14.73
CA ILE A 72 -19.64 13.74 -13.81
C ILE A 72 -19.13 15.15 -13.54
N LEU A 73 -19.02 15.51 -12.26
CA LEU A 73 -18.39 16.73 -11.78
C LEU A 73 -17.14 16.36 -10.97
N LEU A 74 -15.98 16.90 -11.32
CA LEU A 74 -14.75 16.79 -10.55
C LEU A 74 -14.49 18.10 -9.81
N LEU A 75 -14.47 18.04 -8.48
CA LEU A 75 -14.10 19.18 -7.64
C LEU A 75 -12.58 19.41 -7.65
N GLU A 76 -12.16 20.60 -7.25
CA GLU A 76 -10.74 20.92 -7.09
C GLU A 76 -10.09 20.11 -5.95
N ASN A 77 -8.77 20.07 -5.94
CA ASN A 77 -7.94 19.40 -4.95
C ASN A 77 -8.29 19.80 -3.50
N VAL A 78 -8.88 18.86 -2.75
CA VAL A 78 -9.32 19.09 -1.36
C VAL A 78 -8.16 19.50 -0.44
N ARG A 79 -6.92 19.15 -0.77
CA ARG A 79 -5.72 19.54 0.02
C ARG A 79 -5.24 20.97 -0.23
N PHE A 80 -5.88 21.73 -1.12
CA PHE A 80 -5.69 23.19 -1.13
C PHE A 80 -6.22 23.85 0.14
N TYR A 81 -7.12 23.17 0.86
CA TYR A 81 -7.61 23.55 2.18
C TYR A 81 -6.85 22.79 3.27
N LYS A 82 -6.18 23.52 4.17
CA LYS A 82 -5.51 22.92 5.35
C LYS A 82 -6.48 22.16 6.27
N GLN A 83 -7.75 22.57 6.23
CA GLN A 83 -8.89 22.01 6.95
C GLN A 83 -9.11 20.52 6.63
N GLU A 84 -8.81 20.09 5.40
CA GLU A 84 -8.95 18.71 4.96
C GLU A 84 -8.20 17.74 5.89
N THR A 85 -6.90 17.98 6.09
CA THR A 85 -6.06 17.10 6.92
C THR A 85 -6.36 17.21 8.41
N GLY A 86 -7.03 18.29 8.84
CA GLY A 86 -7.45 18.51 10.21
C GLY A 86 -8.82 17.92 10.55
N ASN A 87 -9.49 17.27 9.58
CA ASN A 87 -10.87 16.80 9.72
C ASN A 87 -11.84 17.88 10.22
N ASP A 88 -11.69 19.10 9.70
CA ASP A 88 -12.48 20.24 10.15
C ASP A 88 -13.99 20.01 9.86
N PRO A 89 -14.87 20.09 10.87
CA PRO A 89 -16.29 19.80 10.68
C PRO A 89 -17.00 20.78 9.74
N GLU A 90 -16.62 22.06 9.75
CA GLU A 90 -17.25 23.06 8.90
C GLU A 90 -16.86 22.85 7.42
N PHE A 91 -15.60 22.52 7.17
CA PHE A 91 -15.14 22.13 5.84
C PHE A 91 -15.83 20.84 5.35
N ALA A 92 -15.94 19.83 6.21
CA ALA A 92 -16.68 18.59 5.88
C ALA A 92 -18.17 18.86 5.56
N ARG A 93 -18.82 19.75 6.32
CA ARG A 93 -20.21 20.18 6.09
C ARG A 93 -20.36 20.90 4.75
N GLN A 94 -19.40 21.75 4.38
CA GLN A 94 -19.40 22.45 3.10
C GLN A 94 -19.18 21.50 1.93
N LEU A 95 -18.27 20.53 2.05
CA LEU A 95 -18.10 19.47 1.05
C LEU A 95 -19.37 18.63 0.89
N ALA A 96 -20.05 18.32 1.98
CA ALA A 96 -21.31 17.57 1.95
C ALA A 96 -22.46 18.33 1.26
N SER A 97 -22.41 19.67 1.21
CA SER A 97 -23.54 20.50 0.76
C SER A 97 -23.97 20.30 -0.71
N VAL A 98 -23.14 19.62 -1.52
CA VAL A 98 -23.41 19.40 -2.95
C VAL A 98 -23.93 17.98 -3.26
N ALA A 99 -24.07 17.11 -2.27
CA ALA A 99 -24.44 15.72 -2.46
C ALA A 99 -25.50 15.25 -1.45
N ASP A 100 -26.18 14.15 -1.79
CA ASP A 100 -27.17 13.51 -0.92
C ASP A 100 -26.61 12.24 -0.25
N LEU A 101 -25.63 11.60 -0.88
CA LEU A 101 -25.05 10.30 -0.50
C LEU A 101 -23.52 10.37 -0.56
N TYR A 102 -22.85 9.50 0.20
CA TYR A 102 -21.40 9.40 0.16
C TYR A 102 -20.95 7.99 -0.27
N VAL A 103 -19.99 7.94 -1.18
CA VAL A 103 -19.33 6.70 -1.61
C VAL A 103 -17.83 6.88 -1.45
N ASN A 104 -17.23 6.10 -0.55
CA ASN A 104 -15.78 6.09 -0.38
C ASN A 104 -15.18 5.01 -1.29
N ASP A 105 -14.42 5.43 -2.30
CA ASP A 105 -13.68 4.53 -3.20
C ASP A 105 -12.15 4.72 -3.09
N ALA A 106 -11.69 5.37 -2.01
CA ALA A 106 -10.29 5.78 -1.81
C ALA A 106 -9.63 5.06 -0.62
N PHE A 107 -9.37 3.75 -0.76
CA PHE A 107 -8.76 2.94 0.30
C PHE A 107 -7.45 3.53 0.84
N GLY A 108 -6.59 4.06 -0.05
CA GLY A 108 -5.29 4.61 0.32
C GLY A 108 -5.32 5.81 1.26
N THR A 109 -6.46 6.47 1.42
CA THR A 109 -6.64 7.57 2.39
C THR A 109 -7.53 7.19 3.57
N ALA A 110 -8.11 5.98 3.57
CA ALA A 110 -9.04 5.56 4.61
C ALA A 110 -8.39 5.37 5.99
N HIS A 111 -7.07 5.19 6.06
CA HIS A 111 -6.31 5.15 7.32
C HIS A 111 -6.22 6.52 8.03
N ARG A 112 -6.69 7.60 7.40
CA ARG A 112 -6.67 8.94 7.98
C ARG A 112 -8.09 9.44 8.17
N ALA A 113 -8.36 9.99 9.35
CA ALA A 113 -9.55 10.79 9.59
C ALA A 113 -9.34 12.18 8.97
N HIS A 114 -9.68 12.33 7.69
CA HIS A 114 -9.73 13.64 7.03
C HIS A 114 -11.18 14.02 6.76
N ALA A 115 -11.42 15.30 6.45
CA ALA A 115 -12.75 15.81 6.20
C ALA A 115 -13.42 15.07 5.02
N SER A 116 -12.73 14.92 3.89
CA SER A 116 -13.27 14.23 2.71
C SER A 116 -13.39 12.71 2.85
N THR A 117 -12.72 12.08 3.82
CA THR A 117 -12.66 10.62 3.95
C THR A 117 -13.53 10.06 5.08
N ALA A 118 -13.62 10.79 6.19
CA ALA A 118 -14.33 10.38 7.40
C ALA A 118 -15.27 11.48 7.91
N GLY A 119 -14.85 12.75 7.93
CA GLY A 119 -15.69 13.84 8.47
C GLY A 119 -17.01 14.04 7.70
N VAL A 120 -16.97 13.88 6.38
CA VAL A 120 -18.13 14.07 5.50
C VAL A 120 -19.28 13.10 5.79
N THR A 121 -19.00 11.90 6.34
CA THR A 121 -20.02 10.89 6.62
C THR A 121 -20.92 11.28 7.79
N ALA A 122 -20.53 12.25 8.62
CA ALA A 122 -21.38 12.83 9.64
C ALA A 122 -22.55 13.65 9.06
N TYR A 123 -22.44 14.05 7.78
CA TYR A 123 -23.41 14.89 7.08
C TYR A 123 -24.08 14.17 5.91
N LEU A 124 -23.44 13.16 5.33
CA LEU A 124 -23.97 12.35 4.23
C LEU A 124 -24.17 10.91 4.68
N GLN A 125 -25.43 10.46 4.65
CA GLN A 125 -25.84 9.09 4.94
C GLN A 125 -26.93 8.65 3.95
N PRO A 126 -26.92 7.40 3.47
CA PRO A 126 -25.92 6.37 3.72
C PRO A 126 -24.51 6.67 3.16
N ALA A 127 -23.50 6.18 3.87
CA ALA A 127 -22.09 6.24 3.51
C ALA A 127 -21.61 4.84 3.08
N ALA A 128 -21.43 4.61 1.78
CA ALA A 128 -21.13 3.29 1.24
C ALA A 128 -19.66 3.14 0.80
N ALA A 129 -19.17 1.90 0.74
CA ALA A 129 -17.93 1.59 0.04
C ALA A 129 -18.17 1.51 -1.47
N GLY A 130 -17.27 2.11 -2.26
CA GLY A 130 -17.17 1.84 -3.69
C GLY A 130 -16.51 0.48 -3.96
N PHE A 131 -16.48 0.05 -5.22
CA PHE A 131 -15.98 -1.27 -5.60
C PHE A 131 -14.49 -1.48 -5.33
N LEU A 132 -13.68 -0.41 -5.34
CA LEU A 132 -12.25 -0.50 -5.01
C LEU A 132 -12.09 -0.80 -3.53
N ILE A 133 -12.73 -0.03 -2.64
CA ILE A 133 -12.68 -0.29 -1.20
C ILE A 133 -13.28 -1.67 -0.89
N GLU A 134 -14.42 -2.01 -1.47
CA GLU A 134 -15.04 -3.33 -1.29
C GLU A 134 -14.06 -4.45 -1.65
N LYS A 135 -13.37 -4.34 -2.79
CA LYS A 135 -12.37 -5.32 -3.23
C LYS A 135 -11.20 -5.41 -2.25
N GLU A 136 -10.66 -4.26 -1.81
CA GLU A 136 -9.54 -4.21 -0.85
C GLU A 136 -9.93 -4.89 0.47
N LEU A 137 -11.08 -4.52 1.05
CA LEU A 137 -11.57 -5.09 2.31
C LEU A 137 -11.87 -6.59 2.19
N ARG A 138 -12.50 -7.03 1.09
CA ARG A 138 -12.83 -8.44 0.88
C ARG A 138 -11.58 -9.31 0.78
N ILE A 139 -10.59 -8.89 -0.01
CA ILE A 139 -9.39 -9.71 -0.26
C ILE A 139 -8.44 -9.66 0.94
N MET A 140 -8.10 -8.46 1.43
CA MET A 140 -7.20 -8.32 2.58
C MET A 140 -7.86 -8.83 3.87
N GLY A 141 -9.15 -8.58 4.06
CA GLY A 141 -9.90 -9.08 5.21
C GLY A 141 -9.93 -10.60 5.26
N LYS A 142 -10.16 -11.29 4.13
CA LYS A 142 -10.08 -12.76 4.06
C LYS A 142 -8.66 -13.25 4.42
N ALA A 143 -7.63 -12.63 3.87
CA ALA A 143 -6.24 -13.04 4.13
C ALA A 143 -5.79 -12.85 5.59
N ILE A 144 -6.37 -11.87 6.30
CA ILE A 144 -6.01 -11.62 7.71
C ILE A 144 -6.89 -12.44 8.66
N SER A 145 -8.17 -12.61 8.36
CA SER A 145 -9.13 -13.25 9.27
C SER A 145 -9.12 -14.79 9.16
N ASN A 146 -9.07 -15.33 7.95
CA ASN A 146 -9.09 -16.77 7.70
C ASN A 146 -8.33 -17.12 6.40
N PRO A 147 -6.99 -16.99 6.40
CA PRO A 147 -6.18 -17.32 5.23
C PRO A 147 -6.17 -18.82 4.94
N GLU A 148 -6.08 -19.16 3.66
CA GLU A 148 -5.78 -20.53 3.25
C GLU A 148 -4.31 -20.84 3.54
N LYS A 149 -4.07 -21.99 4.18
CA LYS A 149 -2.74 -22.39 4.67
C LYS A 149 -2.05 -23.36 3.69
N PRO A 150 -0.71 -23.31 3.56
CA PRO A 150 0.22 -22.47 4.32
C PRO A 150 0.13 -20.98 3.96
N PHE A 151 0.08 -20.12 4.98
CA PHE A 151 0.07 -18.67 4.84
C PHE A 151 1.49 -18.13 5.02
N VAL A 152 2.02 -17.51 3.96
CA VAL A 152 3.33 -16.87 3.94
C VAL A 152 3.16 -15.35 3.92
N ALA A 153 3.85 -14.65 4.82
CA ALA A 153 4.05 -13.21 4.71
C ALA A 153 5.50 -12.89 4.34
N ILE A 154 5.68 -11.96 3.42
CA ILE A 154 6.98 -11.46 2.96
C ILE A 154 7.06 -9.98 3.29
N LEU A 155 7.98 -9.61 4.17
CA LEU A 155 8.21 -8.23 4.57
C LEU A 155 9.62 -7.79 4.15
N GLY A 156 9.70 -6.67 3.44
CA GLY A 156 10.96 -6.10 2.99
C GLY A 156 10.98 -4.58 3.08
N GLY A 157 11.87 -3.97 2.29
CA GLY A 157 12.15 -2.54 2.34
C GLY A 157 13.25 -2.18 3.34
N ALA A 158 13.45 -0.88 3.54
CA ALA A 158 14.63 -0.35 4.23
C ALA A 158 14.50 -0.34 5.76
N LYS A 159 13.35 0.10 6.30
CA LYS A 159 13.23 0.43 7.73
C LYS A 159 12.37 -0.57 8.49
N VAL A 160 12.94 -1.17 9.53
CA VAL A 160 12.21 -2.06 10.46
C VAL A 160 11.11 -1.30 11.22
N ALA A 161 11.38 -0.04 11.61
CA ALA A 161 10.45 0.79 12.36
C ALA A 161 9.06 0.92 11.70
N ASP A 162 9.02 0.93 10.37
CA ASP A 162 7.77 1.07 9.61
C ASP A 162 6.95 -0.23 9.60
N LYS A 163 7.50 -1.36 10.06
CA LYS A 163 6.88 -2.71 9.96
C LYS A 163 6.66 -3.39 11.30
N LEU A 164 6.96 -2.73 12.42
CA LEU A 164 6.88 -3.35 13.76
C LEU A 164 5.49 -3.91 14.06
N GLY A 165 4.43 -3.10 13.86
CA GLY A 165 3.06 -3.52 14.11
C GLY A 165 2.62 -4.68 13.21
N VAL A 166 3.08 -4.66 11.95
CA VAL A 166 2.76 -5.69 10.95
C VAL A 166 3.40 -7.01 11.33
N ILE A 167 4.69 -7.00 11.70
CA ILE A 167 5.40 -8.20 12.15
C ILE A 167 4.68 -8.81 13.36
N THR A 168 4.43 -8.00 14.40
CA THR A 168 3.77 -8.44 15.62
C THR A 168 2.39 -9.06 15.34
N ASN A 169 1.58 -8.44 14.48
CA ASN A 169 0.26 -8.97 14.15
C ASN A 169 0.35 -10.25 13.31
N LEU A 170 1.21 -10.27 12.28
CA LEU A 170 1.32 -11.39 11.36
C LEU A 170 1.94 -12.63 11.99
N LEU A 171 2.84 -12.49 12.97
CA LEU A 171 3.38 -13.63 13.73
C LEU A 171 2.31 -14.46 14.43
N ASN A 172 1.11 -13.90 14.67
CA ASN A 172 -0.01 -14.65 15.24
C ASN A 172 -0.84 -15.42 14.20
N LYS A 173 -0.56 -15.24 12.91
CA LYS A 173 -1.45 -15.66 11.80
C LYS A 173 -0.74 -16.52 10.77
N VAL A 174 0.52 -16.20 10.45
CA VAL A 174 1.27 -16.83 9.36
C VAL A 174 1.87 -18.17 9.79
N ASP A 175 2.06 -19.06 8.83
CA ASP A 175 2.84 -20.29 9.02
C ASP A 175 4.33 -20.04 8.70
N THR A 176 4.63 -19.07 7.84
CA THR A 176 5.99 -18.65 7.50
C THR A 176 6.07 -17.13 7.38
N LEU A 177 7.07 -16.53 8.02
CA LEU A 177 7.42 -15.12 7.89
C LEU A 177 8.76 -15.01 7.18
N ILE A 178 8.81 -14.33 6.05
CA ILE A 178 10.02 -14.04 5.27
C ILE A 178 10.39 -12.57 5.50
N ILE A 179 11.63 -12.30 5.89
CA ILE A 179 12.15 -10.93 6.02
C ILE A 179 13.31 -10.75 5.05
N GLY A 180 13.20 -9.74 4.18
CA GLY A 180 14.23 -9.34 3.22
C GLY A 180 14.49 -7.83 3.25
N GLY A 181 15.17 -7.30 2.23
CA GLY A 181 15.48 -5.88 2.13
C GLY A 181 16.48 -5.40 3.19
N GLY A 182 16.67 -4.08 3.24
CA GLY A 182 17.56 -3.44 4.23
C GLY A 182 17.16 -3.72 5.68
N MET A 183 15.87 -3.96 5.94
CA MET A 183 15.38 -4.26 7.28
C MET A 183 15.88 -5.61 7.82
N ALA A 184 16.22 -6.57 6.95
CA ALA A 184 16.72 -7.88 7.35
C ALA A 184 18.06 -7.80 8.10
N TYR A 185 18.92 -6.82 7.81
CA TYR A 185 20.21 -6.68 8.49
C TYR A 185 20.09 -6.34 9.97
N THR A 186 19.00 -5.71 10.42
CA THR A 186 18.71 -5.54 11.85
C THR A 186 18.43 -6.89 12.52
N PHE A 187 17.74 -7.81 11.84
CA PHE A 187 17.49 -9.17 12.34
C PHE A 187 18.79 -9.99 12.38
N LEU A 188 19.59 -9.96 11.30
CA LEU A 188 20.89 -10.63 11.25
C LEU A 188 21.84 -10.09 12.34
N LYS A 189 21.86 -8.77 12.57
CA LYS A 189 22.63 -8.16 13.66
C LYS A 189 22.12 -8.59 15.04
N ALA A 190 20.81 -8.79 15.20
CA ALA A 190 20.22 -9.29 16.44
C ALA A 190 20.58 -10.75 16.74
N GLU A 191 20.83 -11.56 15.70
CA GLU A 191 21.41 -12.92 15.77
C GLU A 191 22.94 -12.91 16.03
N GLY A 192 23.56 -11.73 16.06
CA GLY A 192 24.98 -11.56 16.36
C GLY A 192 25.91 -11.57 15.15
N LEU A 193 25.37 -11.52 13.93
CA LEU A 193 26.17 -11.52 12.70
C LEU A 193 26.82 -10.16 12.45
N GLU A 194 27.95 -10.17 11.75
CA GLU A 194 28.54 -8.94 11.20
C GLU A 194 27.80 -8.55 9.91
N ILE A 195 27.45 -7.27 9.79
CA ILE A 195 26.66 -6.73 8.67
C ILE A 195 27.41 -5.65 7.90
N GLY A 196 28.65 -5.32 8.29
CA GLY A 196 29.43 -4.25 7.68
C GLY A 196 28.72 -2.90 7.76
N LYS A 197 28.62 -2.22 6.62
CA LYS A 197 27.94 -0.92 6.47
C LYS A 197 26.45 -1.05 6.10
N SER A 198 25.88 -2.25 6.17
CA SER A 198 24.48 -2.47 5.83
C SER A 198 23.54 -1.67 6.74
N LEU A 199 22.35 -1.37 6.22
CA LEU A 199 21.36 -0.56 6.93
C LEU A 199 20.92 -1.27 8.22
N VAL A 200 21.02 -0.57 9.35
CA VAL A 200 20.65 -1.14 10.66
C VAL A 200 19.90 -0.12 11.49
N ASP A 201 18.85 -0.57 12.15
CA ASP A 201 18.14 0.19 13.18
C ASP A 201 18.55 -0.32 14.56
N LEU A 202 19.57 0.32 15.15
CA LEU A 202 20.15 -0.08 16.43
C LEU A 202 19.14 -0.02 17.57
N GLU A 203 18.13 0.84 17.49
CA GLU A 203 17.08 0.95 18.50
C GLU A 203 16.07 -0.21 18.45
N LYS A 204 16.08 -1.00 17.37
CA LYS A 204 15.14 -2.12 17.15
C LYS A 204 15.79 -3.49 17.22
N ILE A 205 17.04 -3.59 17.67
CA ILE A 205 17.73 -4.87 17.85
C ILE A 205 17.03 -5.76 18.87
N ASP A 206 16.63 -5.20 20.02
CA ASP A 206 15.96 -5.98 21.06
C ASP A 206 14.58 -6.45 20.59
N PHE A 207 13.86 -5.60 19.86
CA PHE A 207 12.61 -5.99 19.21
C PHE A 207 12.83 -7.13 18.21
N ALA A 208 13.83 -7.04 17.33
CA ALA A 208 14.11 -8.09 16.35
C ALA A 208 14.43 -9.42 17.02
N ARG A 209 15.22 -9.40 18.11
CA ARG A 209 15.51 -10.59 18.92
C ARG A 209 14.26 -11.18 19.57
N GLU A 210 13.39 -10.32 20.10
CA GLU A 210 12.10 -10.74 20.65
C GLU A 210 11.24 -11.40 19.57
N MET A 211 11.14 -10.82 18.37
CA MET A 211 10.35 -11.37 17.27
C MET A 211 10.88 -12.73 16.80
N ILE A 212 12.21 -12.93 16.74
CA ILE A 212 12.81 -14.23 16.45
C ILE A 212 12.37 -15.26 17.49
N THR A 213 12.50 -14.91 18.78
CA THR A 213 12.10 -15.79 19.89
C THR A 213 10.60 -16.11 19.85
N GLN A 214 9.75 -15.12 19.54
CA GLN A 214 8.31 -15.30 19.42
C GLN A 214 7.94 -16.19 18.23
N ALA A 215 8.63 -16.05 17.10
CA ALA A 215 8.41 -16.90 15.94
C ALA A 215 8.68 -18.37 16.28
N GLU A 216 9.81 -18.66 16.95
CA GLU A 216 10.14 -20.00 17.43
C GLU A 216 9.09 -20.54 18.40
N ALA A 217 8.71 -19.74 19.41
CA ALA A 217 7.73 -20.14 20.43
C ALA A 217 6.34 -20.44 19.84
N LYS A 218 5.98 -19.78 18.73
CA LYS A 218 4.70 -19.98 18.01
C LYS A 218 4.79 -21.05 16.92
N GLY A 219 5.97 -21.61 16.67
CA GLY A 219 6.19 -22.55 15.56
C GLY A 219 6.08 -21.90 14.18
N VAL A 220 6.23 -20.57 14.10
CA VAL A 220 6.28 -19.85 12.83
C VAL A 220 7.66 -20.02 12.22
N LYS A 221 7.71 -20.45 10.96
CA LYS A 221 8.98 -20.54 10.23
C LYS A 221 9.45 -19.14 9.84
N LEU A 222 10.41 -18.59 10.57
CA LEU A 222 11.07 -17.33 10.21
C LEU A 222 12.21 -17.61 9.21
N LEU A 223 12.16 -16.94 8.05
CA LEU A 223 13.18 -17.03 7.01
C LEU A 223 13.88 -15.68 6.85
N LEU A 224 15.18 -15.66 7.13
CA LEU A 224 16.09 -14.54 6.94
C LEU A 224 17.06 -14.85 5.78
N PRO A 225 17.74 -13.85 5.20
CA PRO A 225 18.74 -14.09 4.17
C PRO A 225 19.91 -14.92 4.69
N VAL A 226 20.27 -15.96 3.94
CA VAL A 226 21.43 -16.83 4.24
C VAL A 226 22.65 -16.46 3.38
N ASP A 227 22.41 -15.76 2.29
CA ASP A 227 23.40 -15.14 1.41
C ASP A 227 22.85 -13.80 0.90
N VAL A 228 23.75 -12.88 0.58
CA VAL A 228 23.41 -11.50 0.20
C VAL A 228 24.32 -11.01 -0.91
N VAL A 229 23.79 -10.14 -1.75
CA VAL A 229 24.59 -9.34 -2.69
C VAL A 229 25.10 -8.13 -1.93
N ILE A 230 26.41 -7.91 -1.97
CA ILE A 230 27.08 -6.79 -1.31
C ILE A 230 27.75 -5.85 -2.32
N THR A 231 27.87 -4.58 -1.95
CA THR A 231 28.54 -3.53 -2.74
C THR A 231 29.32 -2.57 -1.83
N ASP A 232 30.17 -1.73 -2.46
CA ASP A 232 30.91 -0.66 -1.81
C ASP A 232 30.03 0.58 -1.57
N ASP A 233 29.20 0.96 -2.54
CA ASP A 233 28.26 2.08 -2.46
C ASP A 233 26.95 1.76 -3.19
N PHE A 234 25.80 1.80 -2.52
CA PHE A 234 24.52 1.47 -3.14
C PHE A 234 24.04 2.51 -4.18
N LYS A 235 24.50 3.76 -4.10
CA LYS A 235 24.13 4.84 -5.03
C LYS A 235 24.99 4.80 -6.29
N ASN A 236 26.29 4.56 -6.13
CA ASN A 236 27.26 4.52 -7.23
C ASN A 236 28.18 3.30 -7.08
N PRO A 237 27.65 2.08 -7.26
CA PRO A 237 28.41 0.86 -7.03
C PRO A 237 29.55 0.73 -8.03
N THR A 238 30.76 0.42 -7.57
CA THR A 238 31.89 0.08 -8.44
C THR A 238 32.13 -1.43 -8.50
N MET A 239 31.55 -2.16 -7.54
CA MET A 239 31.61 -3.61 -7.48
C MET A 239 30.33 -4.20 -6.87
N HIS A 240 30.00 -5.43 -7.24
CA HIS A 240 29.07 -6.25 -6.47
C HIS A 240 29.50 -7.72 -6.47
N LYS A 241 29.22 -8.43 -5.38
CA LYS A 241 29.43 -9.89 -5.29
C LYS A 241 28.46 -10.51 -4.29
N THR A 242 28.24 -11.81 -4.40
CA THR A 242 27.48 -12.58 -3.40
C THR A 242 28.42 -13.11 -2.31
N VAL A 243 27.98 -13.00 -1.05
CA VAL A 243 28.62 -13.64 0.10
C VAL A 243 27.56 -14.31 0.98
N ALA A 244 27.97 -15.25 1.83
CA ALA A 244 27.12 -15.74 2.91
C ALA A 244 26.77 -14.59 3.87
N ALA A 245 25.59 -14.64 4.49
CA ALA A 245 25.11 -13.59 5.38
C ALA A 245 25.98 -13.40 6.63
N ASP A 246 26.72 -14.43 7.05
CA ASP A 246 27.70 -14.41 8.13
C ASP A 246 29.12 -13.99 7.69
N ALA A 247 29.29 -13.66 6.42
CA ALA A 247 30.58 -13.33 5.80
C ALA A 247 30.60 -11.94 5.13
N ILE A 248 29.74 -11.02 5.58
CA ILE A 248 29.70 -9.64 5.08
C ILE A 248 30.95 -8.87 5.55
N PRO A 249 31.81 -8.38 4.63
CA PRO A 249 32.99 -7.59 5.01
C PRO A 249 32.62 -6.27 5.68
N ALA A 250 33.44 -5.85 6.65
CA ALA A 250 33.17 -4.67 7.48
C ALA A 250 33.04 -3.35 6.69
N ASP A 251 33.67 -3.27 5.52
CA ASP A 251 33.71 -2.08 4.67
C ASP A 251 32.64 -2.06 3.56
N LEU A 252 31.89 -3.15 3.38
CA LEU A 252 30.85 -3.30 2.36
C LEU A 252 29.45 -3.34 2.99
N GLN A 253 28.42 -3.19 2.16
CA GLN A 253 27.01 -3.20 2.57
C GLN A 253 26.21 -4.16 1.70
N GLY A 254 25.22 -4.83 2.29
CA GLY A 254 24.27 -5.65 1.57
C GLY A 254 23.16 -4.82 0.91
N VAL A 255 22.80 -5.20 -0.32
CA VAL A 255 21.89 -4.43 -1.19
C VAL A 255 20.82 -5.25 -1.87
N ASP A 256 20.93 -6.58 -1.89
CA ASP A 256 19.90 -7.51 -2.33
C ASP A 256 20.11 -8.89 -1.69
N ILE A 257 19.11 -9.77 -1.78
CA ILE A 257 19.23 -11.17 -1.35
C ILE A 257 20.02 -12.00 -2.38
N GLY A 258 20.80 -12.97 -1.89
CA GLY A 258 21.59 -13.85 -2.73
C GLY A 258 20.79 -15.00 -3.37
N PRO A 259 21.39 -15.73 -4.32
CA PRO A 259 20.75 -16.83 -5.05
C PRO A 259 20.24 -17.97 -4.16
N GLU A 260 20.93 -18.32 -3.07
CA GLU A 260 20.47 -19.39 -2.18
C GLU A 260 19.25 -18.93 -1.35
N THR A 261 19.26 -17.68 -0.90
CA THR A 261 18.12 -17.03 -0.25
C THR A 261 16.92 -16.97 -1.19
N ILE A 262 17.12 -16.55 -2.45
CA ILE A 262 16.08 -16.56 -3.48
C ILE A 262 15.48 -17.96 -3.62
N ARG A 263 16.32 -19.00 -3.71
CA ARG A 263 15.87 -20.39 -3.83
C ARG A 263 14.98 -20.79 -2.64
N GLN A 264 15.38 -20.48 -1.41
CA GLN A 264 14.62 -20.82 -0.21
C GLN A 264 13.30 -20.04 -0.11
N PHE A 265 13.33 -18.73 -0.38
CA PHE A 265 12.15 -17.88 -0.28
C PHE A 265 11.12 -18.25 -1.35
N THR A 266 11.56 -18.44 -2.61
CA THR A 266 10.66 -18.85 -3.69
C THR A 266 10.09 -20.25 -3.49
N GLN A 267 10.83 -21.17 -2.86
CA GLN A 267 10.29 -22.48 -2.47
C GLN A 267 9.16 -22.35 -1.44
N ALA A 268 9.30 -21.46 -0.44
CA ALA A 268 8.24 -21.20 0.53
C ALA A 268 7.00 -20.57 -0.13
N VAL A 269 7.21 -19.63 -1.05
CA VAL A 269 6.13 -19.00 -1.84
C VAL A 269 5.36 -20.03 -2.67
N LYS A 270 6.07 -20.91 -3.39
CA LYS A 270 5.45 -21.94 -4.25
C LYS A 270 4.67 -23.01 -3.46
N ALA A 271 5.01 -23.22 -2.20
CA ALA A 271 4.31 -24.15 -1.32
C ALA A 271 3.08 -23.53 -0.61
N ALA A 272 2.93 -22.20 -0.68
CA ALA A 272 1.88 -21.48 0.02
C ALA A 272 0.51 -21.63 -0.64
N LYS A 273 -0.55 -21.36 0.13
CA LYS A 273 -1.92 -21.16 -0.39
C LYS A 273 -2.38 -19.71 -0.27
N THR A 274 -1.77 -18.95 0.63
CA THR A 274 -1.90 -17.48 0.70
C THR A 274 -0.52 -16.86 0.83
N VAL A 275 -0.23 -15.81 0.05
CA VAL A 275 1.01 -15.04 0.14
C VAL A 275 0.68 -13.55 0.21
N VAL A 276 1.16 -12.88 1.25
CA VAL A 276 1.11 -11.41 1.36
C VAL A 276 2.53 -10.88 1.26
N TRP A 277 2.77 -9.93 0.35
CA TRP A 277 4.08 -9.32 0.16
C TRP A 277 4.03 -7.80 0.34
N ASN A 278 4.90 -7.26 1.19
CA ASN A 278 5.05 -5.83 1.44
C ASN A 278 6.53 -5.44 1.61
N GLY A 279 7.08 -4.78 0.60
CA GLY A 279 8.44 -4.23 0.57
C GLY A 279 9.43 -5.05 -0.26
N PRO A 280 10.29 -4.41 -1.07
CA PRO A 280 11.23 -5.09 -1.95
C PRO A 280 12.34 -5.83 -1.18
N MET A 281 13.02 -6.76 -1.86
CA MET A 281 14.10 -7.57 -1.26
C MET A 281 15.47 -6.91 -1.32
N GLY A 282 15.61 -5.84 -2.13
CA GLY A 282 16.85 -5.10 -2.37
C GLY A 282 16.58 -3.70 -2.92
N VAL A 283 17.65 -3.01 -3.32
CA VAL A 283 17.60 -1.67 -3.96
C VAL A 283 17.19 -1.81 -5.44
N PHE A 284 15.93 -2.22 -5.66
CA PHE A 284 15.43 -2.67 -6.96
C PHE A 284 15.40 -1.58 -8.04
N GLU A 285 15.57 -0.30 -7.66
CA GLU A 285 15.78 0.80 -8.61
C GLU A 285 17.07 0.64 -9.41
N ASN A 286 18.05 -0.09 -8.88
CA ASN A 286 19.22 -0.53 -9.62
C ASN A 286 18.99 -1.96 -10.16
N PRO A 287 19.04 -2.17 -11.49
CA PRO A 287 18.87 -3.49 -12.10
C PRO A 287 19.79 -4.58 -11.53
N ASP A 288 21.02 -4.23 -11.15
CA ASP A 288 21.99 -5.17 -10.56
C ASP A 288 21.55 -5.66 -9.17
N PHE A 289 20.69 -4.91 -8.48
CA PHE A 289 20.19 -5.18 -7.12
C PHE A 289 18.66 -5.43 -7.11
N ALA A 290 18.08 -5.71 -8.27
CA ALA A 290 16.66 -6.01 -8.43
C ALA A 290 16.37 -7.51 -8.51
N VAL A 291 17.41 -8.36 -8.60
CA VAL A 291 17.29 -9.80 -8.90
C VAL A 291 16.42 -10.50 -7.86
N GLY A 292 16.63 -10.25 -6.57
CA GLY A 292 15.84 -10.83 -5.49
C GLY A 292 14.38 -10.39 -5.52
N THR A 293 14.14 -9.09 -5.71
CA THR A 293 12.78 -8.53 -5.82
C THR A 293 12.03 -9.13 -7.02
N ASN A 294 12.71 -9.26 -8.16
CA ASN A 294 12.15 -9.83 -9.38
C ASN A 294 11.81 -11.31 -9.21
N ALA A 295 12.68 -12.07 -8.53
CA ALA A 295 12.46 -13.49 -8.29
C ALA A 295 11.25 -13.74 -7.37
N ILE A 296 11.04 -12.91 -6.34
CA ILE A 296 9.83 -12.99 -5.49
C ILE A 296 8.57 -12.64 -6.28
N ALA A 297 8.60 -11.55 -7.06
CA ALA A 297 7.48 -11.16 -7.91
C ALA A 297 7.11 -12.28 -8.91
N GLN A 298 8.09 -12.88 -9.58
CA GLN A 298 7.88 -14.00 -10.48
C GLN A 298 7.33 -15.22 -9.75
N ALA A 299 7.90 -15.60 -8.60
CA ALA A 299 7.43 -16.75 -7.84
C ALA A 299 5.98 -16.59 -7.36
N MET A 300 5.57 -15.37 -6.99
CA MET A 300 4.18 -15.07 -6.65
C MET A 300 3.26 -15.12 -7.89
N ALA A 301 3.72 -14.63 -9.04
CA ALA A 301 2.95 -14.68 -10.29
C ALA A 301 2.72 -16.13 -10.78
N GLU A 302 3.65 -17.03 -10.51
CA GLU A 302 3.60 -18.46 -10.87
C GLU A 302 2.91 -19.34 -9.82
N ALA A 303 2.63 -18.82 -8.62
CA ALA A 303 2.12 -19.63 -7.51
C ALA A 303 0.63 -19.97 -7.68
N ASP A 304 0.27 -21.22 -7.39
CA ASP A 304 -1.12 -21.66 -7.21
C ASP A 304 -1.62 -21.28 -5.80
N ALA A 305 -1.69 -19.97 -5.56
CA ALA A 305 -1.98 -19.36 -4.27
C ALA A 305 -2.75 -18.03 -4.44
N THR A 306 -3.45 -17.61 -3.39
CA THR A 306 -3.94 -16.22 -3.31
C THR A 306 -2.73 -15.30 -3.04
N THR A 307 -2.35 -14.49 -4.03
CA THR A 307 -1.18 -13.59 -3.95
C THR A 307 -1.59 -12.13 -3.84
N ILE A 308 -1.22 -11.51 -2.73
CA ILE A 308 -1.58 -10.14 -2.37
C ILE A 308 -0.31 -9.31 -2.26
N VAL A 309 -0.22 -8.26 -3.07
CA VAL A 309 0.88 -7.31 -3.06
C VAL A 309 0.41 -6.02 -2.39
N GLY A 310 1.11 -5.60 -1.34
CA GLY A 310 0.84 -4.36 -0.62
C GLY A 310 2.07 -3.45 -0.59
N GLY A 311 1.84 -2.14 -0.43
CA GLY A 311 2.90 -1.14 -0.42
C GLY A 311 3.26 -0.66 -1.82
N GLY A 312 3.56 0.64 -1.93
CA GLY A 312 3.80 1.31 -3.21
C GLY A 312 4.97 0.72 -3.99
N ASP A 313 6.07 0.41 -3.31
CA ASP A 313 7.29 -0.08 -3.96
C ASP A 313 7.12 -1.51 -4.52
N SER A 314 6.49 -2.41 -3.76
CA SER A 314 6.20 -3.77 -4.25
C SER A 314 5.18 -3.76 -5.39
N ALA A 315 4.15 -2.90 -5.31
CA ALA A 315 3.21 -2.73 -6.40
C ALA A 315 3.91 -2.20 -7.67
N ALA A 316 4.80 -1.22 -7.53
CA ALA A 316 5.59 -0.69 -8.63
C ALA A 316 6.51 -1.75 -9.25
N ALA A 317 7.19 -2.56 -8.44
CA ALA A 317 8.05 -3.64 -8.92
C ALA A 317 7.27 -4.66 -9.75
N VAL A 318 6.10 -5.10 -9.27
CA VAL A 318 5.24 -6.06 -9.97
C VAL A 318 4.68 -5.49 -11.28
N GLU A 319 4.32 -4.21 -11.30
CA GLU A 319 3.85 -3.51 -12.49
C GLU A 319 4.96 -3.41 -13.55
N GLN A 320 6.16 -2.99 -13.14
CA GLN A 320 7.32 -2.87 -14.04
C GLN A 320 7.71 -4.20 -14.70
N LEU A 321 7.53 -5.31 -13.98
CA LEU A 321 7.81 -6.66 -14.49
C LEU A 321 6.68 -7.25 -15.32
N GLY A 322 5.52 -6.58 -15.42
CA GLY A 322 4.36 -7.08 -16.15
C GLY A 322 3.67 -8.27 -15.47
N TYR A 323 3.81 -8.39 -14.14
CA TYR A 323 3.19 -9.45 -13.34
C TYR A 323 1.90 -9.02 -12.63
N ALA A 324 1.49 -7.75 -12.73
CA ALA A 324 0.34 -7.22 -12.00
C ALA A 324 -0.98 -7.94 -12.32
N ALA A 325 -1.18 -8.37 -13.56
CA ALA A 325 -2.38 -9.11 -13.98
C ALA A 325 -2.41 -10.56 -13.46
N GLN A 326 -1.25 -11.12 -13.12
CA GLN A 326 -1.08 -12.48 -12.61
C GLN A 326 -1.24 -12.55 -11.08
N MET A 327 -1.14 -11.41 -10.39
CA MET A 327 -1.41 -11.35 -8.95
C MET A 327 -2.91 -11.47 -8.68
N SER A 328 -3.28 -12.12 -7.58
CA SER A 328 -4.69 -12.14 -7.15
C SER A 328 -5.16 -10.73 -6.78
N HIS A 329 -4.29 -9.93 -6.16
CA HIS A 329 -4.57 -8.53 -5.84
C HIS A 329 -3.29 -7.69 -5.69
N VAL A 330 -3.27 -6.53 -6.34
CA VAL A 330 -2.28 -5.48 -6.11
C VAL A 330 -3.00 -4.32 -5.42
N SER A 331 -2.71 -4.13 -4.14
CA SER A 331 -3.36 -3.13 -3.31
C SER A 331 -2.89 -1.73 -3.67
N THR A 332 -3.85 -0.81 -3.78
CA THR A 332 -3.60 0.62 -4.03
C THR A 332 -3.55 1.44 -2.74
N GLY A 333 -3.67 0.77 -1.58
CA GLY A 333 -3.79 1.42 -0.29
C GLY A 333 -2.50 1.98 0.30
N GLY A 334 -1.33 1.55 -0.18
CA GLY A 334 -0.04 1.98 0.35
C GLY A 334 0.04 1.81 1.87
N GLY A 335 0.10 2.93 2.61
CA GLY A 335 0.08 2.94 4.07
C GLY A 335 -1.23 2.40 4.68
N ALA A 336 -2.38 2.57 4.03
CA ALA A 336 -3.64 2.03 4.52
C ALA A 336 -3.65 0.50 4.54
N SER A 337 -3.11 -0.12 3.48
CA SER A 337 -2.93 -1.57 3.41
C SER A 337 -2.04 -2.07 4.55
N LEU A 338 -1.01 -1.29 4.91
CA LEU A 338 -0.10 -1.61 5.99
C LEU A 338 -0.82 -1.56 7.35
N GLU A 339 -1.49 -0.46 7.67
CA GLU A 339 -2.23 -0.32 8.93
C GLU A 339 -3.35 -1.37 9.06
N PHE A 340 -4.00 -1.72 7.95
CA PHE A 340 -4.96 -2.81 7.92
C PHE A 340 -4.31 -4.16 8.24
N LEU A 341 -3.11 -4.43 7.70
CA LEU A 341 -2.30 -5.61 8.05
C LEU A 341 -1.80 -5.60 9.50
N GLU A 342 -1.70 -4.43 10.14
CA GLU A 342 -1.45 -4.32 11.60
C GLU A 342 -2.68 -4.69 12.42
N GLY A 343 -3.85 -4.84 11.79
CA GLY A 343 -5.13 -5.06 12.47
C GLY A 343 -5.74 -3.78 13.02
N LYS A 344 -5.31 -2.60 12.55
CA LYS A 344 -5.91 -1.33 12.93
C LYS A 344 -7.23 -1.12 12.21
N GLU A 345 -8.16 -0.50 12.91
CA GLU A 345 -9.37 0.04 12.31
C GLU A 345 -9.03 1.30 11.51
N LEU A 346 -9.48 1.35 10.25
CA LEU A 346 -9.23 2.49 9.37
C LEU A 346 -10.37 3.50 9.51
N PRO A 347 -10.13 4.76 9.94
CA PRO A 347 -11.19 5.73 10.20
C PRO A 347 -12.18 5.93 9.05
N GLY A 348 -11.70 5.98 7.81
CA GLY A 348 -12.56 6.15 6.62
C GLY A 348 -13.33 4.89 6.20
N VAL A 349 -13.00 3.72 6.76
CA VAL A 349 -13.78 2.48 6.62
C VAL A 349 -14.79 2.37 7.77
N ALA A 350 -14.36 2.64 9.00
CA ALA A 350 -15.23 2.63 10.18
C ALA A 350 -16.35 3.68 10.11
N ALA A 351 -16.13 4.74 9.34
CA ALA A 351 -17.13 5.79 9.10
C ALA A 351 -18.23 5.40 8.08
N LEU A 352 -18.12 4.23 7.44
CA LEU A 352 -19.11 3.73 6.49
C LEU A 352 -20.28 3.06 7.21
N THR A 353 -21.45 3.07 6.58
CA THR A 353 -22.67 2.44 7.10
C THR A 353 -22.54 0.92 7.01
N ASP A 354 -22.82 0.23 8.11
CA ASP A 354 -22.90 -1.23 8.13
C ASP A 354 -23.99 -1.75 7.20
N LYS A 355 -23.73 -2.91 6.59
CA LYS A 355 -24.72 -3.58 5.76
C LYS A 355 -25.79 -4.22 6.67
N GLU A 356 -27.03 -3.75 6.54
CA GLU A 356 -28.20 -4.36 7.19
C GLU A 356 -28.49 -5.78 6.70
#